data_AF-A0A4Q7EU10-F1
#
_entry.id   AF-A0A4Q7EU10-F1
#
_cell.length_a   1.000
_cell.length_b   1.000
_cell.length_c   1.000
_cell.angle_alpha   90.00
_cell.angle_beta   90.00
_cell.angle_gamma   90.00
#
_symmetry.space_group_name_H-M   'P 1'
#
loop_
_entity.id
_entity.type
_entity.pdbx_description
1 polymer ?
#
loop_
_entity_poly.entity_id
_entity_poly.type
_entity_poly.pdbx_seq_one_letter_code
_entity_poly.pdbx_strand_id
1 'polypeptide(L)'
;MLRIVLFLILIALAAAGGAWVADQPGDLVLTWGGLRATTTFPGFVLGLGIFAAAIVLVWSILTMIWRTPGRLRRRRHEKRHARGRHAITHGLLAIGHGDTALARRHAEAARRHAPNDPLALLLHAQSAQLEGNRDEAQRVFRAMAEREDTRLLGLRGLFIEAQRADDAVGAVMIAEEAIKLSPSSTWASQAVLGFRCARGDWSGALAILDSNLSASLINKQTYRRQRGVLLTARALELETMD
;
A
#
# COMPACT_ATOMS: atom_id res chain seq x y z
N MET A 1 9.26 32.54 0.33
CA MET A 1 9.58 33.77 -0.41
C MET A 1 8.81 34.95 0.17
N LEU A 2 7.49 35.11 -0.03
CA LEU A 2 6.70 36.25 0.48
C LEU A 2 6.86 36.55 1.99
N ARG A 3 6.98 35.50 2.83
CA ARG A 3 7.11 35.64 4.29
C ARG A 3 8.44 36.23 4.75
N ILE A 4 9.54 35.93 4.04
CA ILE A 4 10.87 36.45 4.34
C ILE A 4 10.95 37.91 3.90
N VAL A 5 10.35 38.24 2.75
CA VAL A 5 10.22 39.62 2.26
C VAL A 5 9.40 40.47 3.23
N LEU A 6 8.26 39.97 3.73
CA LEU A 6 7.42 40.71 4.67
C LEU A 6 8.11 40.91 6.04
N PHE A 7 8.91 39.92 6.48
CA PHE A 7 9.72 40.04 7.69
C PHE A 7 10.87 41.06 7.54
N LEU A 8 11.56 41.07 6.40
CA LEU A 8 12.60 42.06 6.10
C LEU A 8 12.01 43.47 5.99
N ILE A 9 10.83 43.62 5.37
CA ILE A 9 10.11 44.89 5.30
C ILE A 9 9.74 45.37 6.71
N LEU A 10 9.27 44.49 7.58
CA LEU A 10 8.87 44.84 8.94
C LEU A 10 10.07 45.23 9.82
N ILE A 11 11.22 44.55 9.66
CA ILE A 11 12.49 44.94 10.29
C ILE A 11 12.97 46.29 9.75
N ALA A 12 12.91 46.50 8.43
CA ALA A 12 13.32 47.77 7.82
C ALA A 12 12.45 48.93 8.30
N LEU A 13 11.14 48.74 8.41
CA LEU A 13 10.20 49.72 8.96
C LEU A 13 10.44 49.99 10.45
N ALA A 14 10.76 48.96 11.23
CA ALA A 14 11.10 49.11 12.64
C ALA A 14 12.44 49.83 12.83
N ALA A 15 13.45 49.54 12.01
CA ALA A 15 14.75 50.22 12.02
C ALA A 15 14.62 51.68 11.58
N ALA A 16 13.83 51.95 10.53
CA ALA A 16 13.55 53.31 10.07
C ALA A 16 12.75 54.12 11.10
N GLY A 17 11.74 53.51 11.73
CA GLY A 17 10.99 54.13 12.83
C GLY A 17 11.85 54.38 14.06
N GLY A 18 12.73 53.46 14.42
CA GLY A 18 13.69 53.62 15.52
C GLY A 18 14.70 54.74 15.26
N ALA A 19 15.23 54.84 14.03
CA ALA A 19 16.14 55.91 13.63
C ALA A 19 15.45 57.28 13.65
N TRP A 20 14.22 57.36 13.13
CA TRP A 20 13.45 58.61 13.11
C TRP A 20 13.10 59.12 14.51
N VAL A 21 12.85 58.21 15.47
CA VAL A 21 12.58 58.54 16.86
C VAL A 21 13.85 58.87 17.64
N ALA A 22 15.00 58.28 17.28
CA ALA A 22 16.30 58.61 17.88
C ALA A 22 16.72 60.06 17.61
N ASP A 23 16.24 60.65 16.51
CA ASP A 23 16.54 62.03 16.12
C ASP A 23 15.64 63.09 16.83
N GLN A 24 14.70 62.70 17.71
CA GLN A 24 13.80 63.64 18.41
C GLN A 24 14.15 63.82 19.90
N PRO A 25 14.58 65.03 20.34
CA PRO A 25 14.92 65.29 21.73
C PRO A 25 13.66 65.61 22.55
N GLY A 26 13.27 64.69 23.44
CA GLY A 26 12.25 64.90 24.47
C GLY A 26 12.47 63.94 25.63
N ASP A 27 12.19 64.36 26.86
CA ASP A 27 12.34 63.53 28.06
C ASP A 27 10.96 63.02 28.54
N LEU A 28 10.82 61.71 28.77
CA LEU A 28 9.65 61.12 29.44
C LEU A 28 9.99 60.87 30.90
N VAL A 29 9.32 61.59 31.80
CA VAL A 29 9.40 61.31 33.23
C VAL A 29 8.26 60.36 33.60
N LEU A 30 8.55 59.06 33.69
CA LEU A 30 7.61 58.07 34.22
C LEU A 30 7.75 58.02 35.75
N THR A 31 6.69 58.35 36.49
CA THR A 31 6.66 58.21 37.95
C THR A 31 5.84 57.00 38.33
N TRP A 32 6.49 55.99 38.91
CA TRP A 32 5.83 54.81 39.47
C TRP A 32 6.38 54.56 40.88
N GLY A 33 5.52 54.68 41.89
CA GLY A 33 5.84 54.31 43.28
C GLY A 33 7.07 54.99 43.90
N GLY A 34 7.38 56.24 43.55
CA GLY A 34 8.47 57.01 44.17
C GLY A 34 9.87 56.78 43.58
N LEU A 35 10.04 55.83 42.65
CA LEU A 35 11.26 55.68 41.86
C LEU A 35 11.16 56.55 40.61
N ARG A 36 11.98 57.60 40.54
CA ARG A 36 12.13 58.46 39.35
C ARG A 36 13.10 57.81 38.38
N ALA A 37 12.59 57.09 37.39
CA ALA A 37 13.39 56.69 36.25
C ALA A 37 13.28 57.79 35.18
N THR A 38 14.30 58.66 35.10
CA THR A 38 14.46 59.58 33.97
C THR A 38 14.96 58.77 32.79
N THR A 39 14.10 58.49 31.81
CA THR A 39 14.50 57.85 30.56
C THR A 39 14.10 58.78 29.42
N THR A 40 15.06 59.11 28.56
CA THR A 40 14.85 59.88 27.33
C THR A 40 13.71 59.26 26.51
N PHE A 41 12.75 60.06 26.04
CA PHE A 41 11.56 59.64 25.29
C PHE A 41 11.90 58.67 24.14
N PRO A 42 13.01 58.87 23.40
CA PRO A 42 13.46 57.93 22.38
C PRO A 42 13.78 56.53 22.91
N GLY A 43 14.39 56.41 24.09
CA GLY A 43 14.77 55.13 24.69
C GLY A 43 13.57 54.27 25.09
N PHE A 44 12.49 54.91 25.56
CA PHE A 44 11.25 54.21 25.91
C PHE A 44 10.53 53.67 24.67
N VAL A 45 10.42 54.48 23.62
CA VAL A 45 9.80 54.07 22.35
C VAL A 45 10.62 52.97 21.66
N LEU A 46 11.95 53.08 21.70
CA LEU A 46 12.85 52.06 21.15
C LEU A 46 12.76 50.74 21.93
N GLY A 47 12.69 50.81 23.26
CA GLY A 47 12.48 49.64 24.12
C GLY A 47 11.14 48.95 23.87
N LEU A 48 10.06 49.73 23.72
CA LEU A 48 8.74 49.22 23.38
C LEU A 48 8.71 48.59 21.98
N GLY A 49 9.41 49.19 21.02
CA GLY A 49 9.58 48.65 19.67
C GLY A 49 10.32 47.31 19.65
N ILE A 50 11.42 47.20 20.41
CA ILE A 50 12.16 45.94 20.58
C ILE A 50 11.28 44.88 21.24
N PHE A 51 10.51 45.25 22.26
CA PHE A 51 9.60 44.34 22.95
C PHE A 51 8.47 43.83 22.03
N ALA A 52 7.86 44.71 21.25
CA ALA A 52 6.85 44.34 20.26
C ALA A 52 7.44 43.43 19.17
N ALA A 53 8.64 43.74 18.67
CA ALA A 53 9.36 42.89 17.72
C ALA A 53 9.68 41.51 18.31
N ALA A 54 10.07 41.44 19.58
CA ALA A 54 10.30 40.18 20.29
C ALA A 54 9.02 39.35 20.40
N ILE A 55 7.87 39.96 20.74
CA ILE A 55 6.57 39.26 20.79
C ILE A 55 6.19 38.70 19.42
N VAL A 56 6.33 39.48 18.35
CA VAL A 56 6.04 39.03 16.98
C VAL A 56 6.96 37.89 16.58
N LEU A 57 8.24 37.96 16.95
CA LEU A 57 9.23 36.91 16.68
C LEU A 57 8.88 35.61 17.43
N VAL A 58 8.56 35.71 18.71
CA VAL A 58 8.13 34.57 19.55
C VAL A 58 6.84 33.95 19.01
N TRP A 59 5.84 34.77 18.66
CA TRP A 59 4.57 34.31 18.08
C TRP A 59 4.77 33.62 16.72
N SER A 60 5.68 34.14 15.89
CA SER A 60 6.07 33.54 14.62
C SER A 60 6.73 32.16 14.82
N ILE A 61 7.66 32.04 15.77
CA ILE A 61 8.31 30.77 16.11
C ILE A 61 7.29 29.76 16.63
N LEU A 62 6.39 30.19 17.52
CA LEU A 62 5.37 29.31 18.11
C LEU A 62 4.39 28.82 17.05
N THR A 63 3.91 29.70 16.16
CA THR A 63 3.02 29.32 15.05
C THR A 63 3.74 28.47 14.00
N MET A 64 5.04 28.67 13.76
CA MET A 64 5.86 27.82 12.89
C MET A 64 5.94 26.40 13.44
N ILE A 65 6.25 26.24 14.73
CA ILE A 65 6.34 24.95 15.44
C ILE A 65 4.98 24.25 15.48
N TRP A 66 3.88 24.98 15.68
CA TRP A 66 2.54 24.41 15.73
C TRP A 66 1.95 24.08 14.35
N ARG A 67 2.34 24.79 13.28
CA ARG A 67 1.82 24.56 11.90
C ARG A 67 2.69 23.65 11.03
N THR A 68 3.94 23.38 11.41
CA THR A 68 4.81 22.40 10.73
C THR A 68 4.44 20.91 10.87
N PRO A 69 3.82 20.40 11.95
CA PRO A 69 3.59 18.96 12.10
C PRO A 69 2.64 18.39 11.03
N GLY A 70 1.69 19.19 10.52
CA GLY A 70 0.77 18.75 9.46
C GLY A 70 1.42 18.51 8.09
N ARG A 71 2.42 19.31 7.71
CA ARG A 71 3.10 19.19 6.40
C ARG A 71 4.17 18.11 6.38
N LEU A 72 4.82 17.86 7.53
CA LEU A 72 5.78 16.77 7.67
C LEU A 72 5.10 15.40 7.65
N ARG A 73 3.88 15.29 8.22
CA ARG A 73 3.13 14.03 8.26
C ARG A 73 2.76 13.54 6.85
N ARG A 74 2.29 14.44 5.96
CA ARG A 74 1.93 14.08 4.58
C ARG A 74 3.15 13.65 3.74
N ARG A 75 4.26 14.40 3.82
CA ARG A 75 5.51 14.04 3.13
C ARG A 75 6.11 12.71 3.61
N ARG A 76 5.93 12.36 4.88
CA ARG A 76 6.38 11.06 5.43
C ARG A 76 5.54 9.90 4.90
N HIS A 77 4.23 10.07 4.72
CA HIS A 77 3.37 9.05 4.10
C HIS A 77 3.76 8.79 2.64
N GLU A 78 3.89 9.84 1.83
CA GLU A 78 4.31 9.71 0.41
C GLU A 78 5.66 8.99 0.27
N LYS A 79 6.64 9.35 1.12
CA LYS A 79 7.95 8.68 1.12
C LYS A 79 7.86 7.21 1.52
N ARG A 80 6.97 6.82 2.44
CA ARG A 80 6.76 5.41 2.81
C ARG A 80 6.18 4.61 1.65
N HIS A 81 5.16 5.14 0.96
CA HIS A 81 4.59 4.48 -0.21
C HIS A 81 5.58 4.37 -1.37
N ALA A 82 6.40 5.41 -1.61
CA ALA A 82 7.45 5.34 -2.61
C ALA A 82 8.49 4.25 -2.30
N ARG A 83 8.91 4.13 -1.03
CA ARG A 83 9.83 3.06 -0.58
C ARG A 83 9.20 1.67 -0.69
N GLY A 84 7.92 1.54 -0.34
CA GLY A 84 7.16 0.29 -0.50
C GLY A 84 7.12 -0.17 -1.96
N ARG A 85 6.72 0.70 -2.88
CA ARG A 85 6.70 0.39 -4.32
C ARG A 85 8.08 0.02 -4.85
N HIS A 86 9.11 0.76 -4.47
CA HIS A 86 10.47 0.47 -4.90
C HIS A 86 10.95 -0.92 -4.40
N ALA A 87 10.66 -1.26 -3.15
CA ALA A 87 10.94 -2.59 -2.60
C ALA A 87 10.15 -3.69 -3.32
N ILE A 88 8.87 -3.45 -3.65
CA ILE A 88 8.05 -4.41 -4.40
C ILE A 88 8.66 -4.68 -5.78
N THR A 89 9.01 -3.62 -6.53
CA THR A 89 9.62 -3.76 -7.87
C THR A 89 10.92 -4.54 -7.82
N HIS A 90 11.83 -4.20 -6.90
CA HIS A 90 13.13 -4.88 -6.81
C HIS A 90 12.99 -6.32 -6.31
N GLY A 91 12.04 -6.58 -5.40
CA GLY A 91 11.73 -7.93 -4.95
C GLY A 91 11.19 -8.81 -6.07
N LEU A 92 10.27 -8.29 -6.90
CA LEU A 92 9.76 -9.02 -8.06
C LEU A 92 10.84 -9.28 -9.13
N LEU A 93 11.76 -8.32 -9.34
CA LEU A 93 12.92 -8.53 -10.22
C LEU A 93 13.87 -9.61 -9.66
N ALA A 94 14.13 -9.59 -8.36
CA ALA A 94 14.96 -10.61 -7.70
C ALA A 94 14.34 -12.01 -7.83
N ILE A 95 13.02 -12.14 -7.68
CA ILE A 95 12.27 -13.37 -7.99
C ILE A 95 12.50 -13.79 -9.44
N GLY A 96 12.38 -12.86 -10.39
CA GLY A 96 12.57 -13.14 -11.82
C GLY A 96 13.97 -13.60 -12.19
N HIS A 97 14.99 -13.15 -11.46
CA HIS A 97 16.38 -13.57 -11.64
C HIS A 97 16.77 -14.79 -10.78
N GLY A 98 15.87 -15.29 -9.91
CA GLY A 98 16.12 -16.45 -9.05
C GLY A 98 16.92 -16.16 -7.79
N ASP A 99 17.16 -14.89 -7.43
CA ASP A 99 17.85 -14.51 -6.19
C ASP A 99 16.87 -14.50 -5.01
N THR A 100 16.79 -15.64 -4.32
CA THR A 100 15.86 -15.87 -3.21
C THR A 100 16.19 -14.99 -2.00
N ALA A 101 17.47 -14.79 -1.70
CA ALA A 101 17.92 -14.00 -0.55
C ALA A 101 17.60 -12.50 -0.74
N LEU A 102 17.83 -11.98 -1.94
CA LEU A 102 17.49 -10.59 -2.27
C LEU A 102 15.97 -10.39 -2.33
N ALA A 103 15.24 -11.35 -2.90
CA ALA A 103 13.77 -11.34 -2.92
C ALA A 103 13.18 -11.26 -1.50
N ARG A 104 13.72 -12.05 -0.56
CA ARG A 104 13.29 -12.03 0.84
C ARG A 104 13.52 -10.69 1.51
N ARG A 105 14.72 -10.11 1.37
CA ARG A 105 15.05 -8.80 1.94
C ARG A 105 14.11 -7.72 1.44
N HIS A 106 13.81 -7.72 0.14
CA HIS A 106 12.88 -6.77 -0.45
C HIS A 106 11.42 -7.04 -0.04
N ALA A 107 11.01 -8.29 0.11
CA ALA A 107 9.69 -8.64 0.63
C ALA A 107 9.49 -8.13 2.06
N GLU A 108 10.49 -8.27 2.94
CA GLU A 108 10.44 -7.72 4.29
C GLU A 108 10.40 -6.18 4.30
N ALA A 109 11.20 -5.54 3.45
CA ALA A 109 11.17 -4.08 3.30
C ALA A 109 9.80 -3.59 2.79
N ALA A 110 9.21 -4.29 1.82
CA ALA A 110 7.86 -4.02 1.32
C ALA A 110 6.82 -4.17 2.44
N ARG A 111 6.87 -5.26 3.22
CA ARG A 111 5.99 -5.49 4.38
C ARG A 111 6.09 -4.38 5.43
N ARG A 112 7.29 -3.87 5.72
CA ARG A 112 7.50 -2.76 6.68
C ARG A 112 6.96 -1.42 6.18
N HIS A 113 7.00 -1.18 4.88
CA HIS A 113 6.62 0.11 4.29
C HIS A 113 5.19 0.16 3.77
N ALA A 114 4.63 -0.98 3.38
CA ALA A 114 3.31 -1.14 2.79
C ALA A 114 2.66 -2.47 3.24
N PRO A 115 2.39 -2.67 4.55
CA PRO A 115 1.89 -3.94 5.09
C PRO A 115 0.52 -4.35 4.53
N ASN A 116 -0.33 -3.36 4.20
CA ASN A 116 -1.68 -3.61 3.70
C ASN A 116 -1.76 -3.67 2.17
N ASP A 117 -0.64 -3.51 1.46
CA ASP A 117 -0.62 -3.54 0.00
C ASP A 117 -0.73 -5.00 -0.51
N PRO A 118 -1.73 -5.32 -1.36
CA PRO A 118 -1.87 -6.61 -2.02
C PRO A 118 -0.58 -7.16 -2.64
N LEU A 119 0.20 -6.29 -3.29
CA LEU A 119 1.43 -6.70 -3.99
C LEU A 119 2.56 -7.00 -3.00
N ALA A 120 2.59 -6.33 -1.85
CA ALA A 120 3.55 -6.66 -0.80
C ALA A 120 3.25 -8.03 -0.18
N LEU A 121 1.97 -8.37 0.03
CA LEU A 121 1.56 -9.71 0.49
C LEU A 121 1.92 -10.78 -0.53
N LEU A 122 1.65 -10.56 -1.81
CA LEU A 122 2.01 -11.50 -2.86
C LEU A 122 3.53 -11.72 -2.93
N LEU A 123 4.31 -10.65 -2.93
CA LEU A 123 5.78 -10.73 -2.92
C LEU A 123 6.27 -11.51 -1.70
N HIS A 124 5.64 -11.32 -0.55
CA HIS A 124 5.97 -12.07 0.65
C HIS A 124 5.66 -13.56 0.54
N ALA A 125 4.49 -13.93 0.01
CA ALA A 125 4.15 -15.33 -0.23
C ALA A 125 5.09 -15.99 -1.24
N GLN A 126 5.38 -15.32 -2.36
CA GLN A 126 6.27 -15.83 -3.41
C GLN A 126 7.71 -16.00 -2.94
N SER A 127 8.25 -15.05 -2.18
CA SER A 127 9.58 -15.20 -1.57
C SER A 127 9.64 -16.37 -0.61
N ALA A 128 8.61 -16.57 0.24
CA ALA A 128 8.54 -17.74 1.12
C ALA A 128 8.45 -19.06 0.33
N GLN A 129 7.70 -19.10 -0.79
CA GLN A 129 7.66 -20.27 -1.68
C GLN A 129 9.04 -20.58 -2.28
N LEU A 130 9.80 -19.56 -2.72
CA LEU A 130 11.14 -19.74 -3.27
C LEU A 130 12.17 -20.20 -2.23
N GLU A 131 12.03 -19.75 -0.99
CA GLU A 131 12.85 -20.22 0.13
C GLU A 131 12.49 -21.64 0.58
N GLY A 132 11.39 -22.21 0.06
CA GLY A 132 10.88 -23.52 0.48
C GLY A 132 10.11 -23.49 1.80
N ASN A 133 9.82 -22.31 2.35
CA ASN A 133 9.04 -22.15 3.57
C ASN A 133 7.53 -22.22 3.27
N ARG A 134 7.04 -23.46 3.08
CA ARG A 134 5.63 -23.74 2.73
C ARG A 134 4.66 -23.24 3.79
N ASP A 135 4.98 -23.41 5.07
CA ASP A 135 4.11 -22.96 6.18
C ASP A 135 3.92 -21.45 6.17
N GLU A 136 5.00 -20.69 5.95
CA GLU A 136 4.90 -19.23 5.83
C GLU A 136 4.11 -18.82 4.59
N ALA A 137 4.37 -19.44 3.44
CA ALA A 137 3.61 -19.18 2.22
C ALA A 137 2.11 -19.45 2.40
N GLN A 138 1.75 -20.59 3.01
CA GLN A 138 0.36 -20.97 3.24
C GLN A 138 -0.34 -19.99 4.18
N ARG A 139 0.31 -19.54 5.25
CA ARG A 139 -0.25 -18.52 6.14
C ARG A 139 -0.51 -17.19 5.42
N VAL A 140 0.44 -16.74 4.58
CA VAL A 140 0.27 -15.49 3.83
C VAL A 140 -0.85 -15.63 2.79
N PHE A 141 -0.94 -16.75 2.08
CA PHE A 141 -2.05 -16.95 1.12
C PHE A 141 -3.41 -17.08 1.80
N ARG A 142 -3.50 -17.69 3.00
CA ARG A 142 -4.74 -17.67 3.80
C ARG A 142 -5.14 -16.24 4.18
N ALA A 143 -4.20 -15.44 4.65
CA ALA A 143 -4.46 -14.03 4.95
C ALA A 143 -4.89 -13.23 3.69
N MET A 144 -4.38 -13.59 2.51
CA MET A 144 -4.84 -13.02 1.24
C MET A 144 -6.25 -13.52 0.85
N ALA A 145 -6.59 -14.78 1.13
CA ALA A 145 -7.90 -15.35 0.87
C ALA A 145 -9.02 -14.66 1.69
N GLU A 146 -8.69 -14.20 2.90
CA GLU A 146 -9.64 -13.48 3.76
C GLU A 146 -10.05 -12.11 3.19
N ARG A 147 -9.15 -11.44 2.44
CA ARG A 147 -9.39 -10.10 1.89
C ARG A 147 -10.05 -10.16 0.52
N GLU A 148 -11.11 -9.36 0.31
CA GLU A 148 -11.84 -9.33 -0.96
C GLU A 148 -10.98 -8.97 -2.18
N ASP A 149 -10.03 -8.05 -2.01
CA ASP A 149 -9.14 -7.57 -3.07
C ASP A 149 -8.10 -8.60 -3.54
N THR A 150 -7.77 -9.58 -2.70
CA THR A 150 -6.74 -10.59 -2.97
C THR A 150 -7.26 -12.03 -2.88
N ARG A 151 -8.56 -12.22 -2.62
CA ARG A 151 -9.16 -13.52 -2.35
C ARG A 151 -8.84 -14.56 -3.43
N LEU A 152 -9.12 -14.22 -4.69
CA LEU A 152 -8.89 -15.14 -5.81
C LEU A 152 -7.41 -15.53 -5.96
N LEU A 153 -6.51 -14.58 -5.69
CA LEU A 153 -5.07 -14.81 -5.76
C LEU A 153 -4.57 -15.65 -4.58
N GLY A 154 -5.10 -15.41 -3.38
CA GLY A 154 -4.85 -16.24 -2.20
C GLY A 154 -5.30 -17.69 -2.41
N LEU A 155 -6.52 -17.89 -2.93
CA LEU A 155 -7.04 -19.22 -3.30
C LEU A 155 -6.16 -19.90 -4.34
N ARG A 156 -5.70 -19.19 -5.37
CA ARG A 156 -4.76 -19.76 -6.36
C ARG A 156 -3.45 -20.22 -5.71
N GLY A 157 -2.90 -19.42 -4.79
CA GLY A 157 -1.68 -19.78 -4.06
C GLY A 157 -1.87 -21.02 -3.20
N LEU A 158 -2.97 -21.08 -2.44
CA LEU A 158 -3.34 -22.23 -1.62
C LEU A 158 -3.57 -23.49 -2.45
N PHE A 159 -4.19 -23.35 -3.62
CA PHE A 159 -4.40 -24.44 -4.56
C PHE A 159 -3.08 -25.06 -5.01
N ILE A 160 -2.10 -24.23 -5.40
CA ILE A 160 -0.77 -24.70 -5.82
C ILE A 160 -0.04 -25.38 -4.65
N GLU A 161 -0.13 -24.83 -3.45
CA GLU A 161 0.47 -25.45 -2.27
C GLU A 161 -0.21 -26.79 -1.90
N ALA A 162 -1.54 -26.89 -2.02
CA ALA A 162 -2.26 -28.16 -1.84
C ALA A 162 -1.83 -29.21 -2.87
N GLN A 163 -1.69 -28.84 -4.15
CA GLN A 163 -1.16 -29.73 -5.18
C GLN A 163 0.28 -30.18 -4.89
N ARG A 164 1.14 -29.29 -4.38
CA ARG A 164 2.52 -29.63 -3.98
C ARG A 164 2.60 -30.51 -2.73
N ALA A 165 1.54 -30.55 -1.94
CA ALA A 165 1.38 -31.39 -0.77
C ALA A 165 0.67 -32.72 -1.08
N ASP A 166 0.32 -32.97 -2.35
CA ASP A 166 -0.48 -34.12 -2.79
C ASP A 166 -1.87 -34.20 -2.13
N ASP A 167 -2.38 -33.06 -1.66
CA ASP A 167 -3.72 -32.95 -1.09
C ASP A 167 -4.75 -32.66 -2.20
N ALA A 168 -5.15 -33.72 -2.89
CA ALA A 168 -6.13 -33.65 -3.96
C ALA A 168 -7.50 -33.13 -3.47
N VAL A 169 -7.92 -33.49 -2.25
CA VAL A 169 -9.22 -33.10 -1.69
C VAL A 169 -9.23 -31.60 -1.38
N GLY A 170 -8.19 -31.10 -0.71
CA GLY A 170 -8.04 -29.68 -0.43
C GLY A 170 -7.93 -28.85 -1.71
N ALA A 171 -7.19 -29.32 -2.71
CA ALA A 171 -7.07 -28.66 -4.01
C ALA A 171 -8.43 -28.52 -4.73
N VAL A 172 -9.27 -29.57 -4.70
CA VAL A 172 -10.64 -29.51 -5.26
C VAL A 172 -11.47 -28.46 -4.52
N MET A 173 -11.50 -28.51 -3.19
CA MET A 173 -12.31 -27.58 -2.40
C MET A 173 -11.94 -26.12 -2.67
N ILE A 174 -10.64 -25.82 -2.74
CA ILE A 174 -10.15 -24.47 -3.03
C ILE A 174 -10.53 -24.03 -4.45
N ALA A 175 -10.44 -24.93 -5.43
CA ALA A 175 -10.80 -24.61 -6.81
C ALA A 175 -12.31 -24.39 -6.97
N GLU A 176 -13.15 -25.19 -6.29
CA GLU A 176 -14.59 -25.00 -6.26
C GLU A 176 -14.99 -23.68 -5.59
N GLU A 177 -14.32 -23.31 -4.50
CA GLU A 177 -14.51 -22.01 -3.84
C GLU A 177 -14.14 -20.85 -4.78
N ALA A 178 -13.05 -20.99 -5.53
CA ALA A 178 -12.63 -19.98 -6.51
C ALA A 178 -13.65 -19.80 -7.66
N ILE A 179 -14.28 -20.87 -8.14
CA ILE A 179 -15.36 -20.78 -9.14
C ILE A 179 -16.60 -20.08 -8.57
N LYS A 180 -16.99 -20.38 -7.33
CA LYS A 180 -18.11 -19.70 -6.66
C LYS A 180 -17.88 -18.20 -6.55
N LEU A 181 -16.64 -17.78 -6.29
CA LEU A 181 -16.26 -16.37 -6.23
C LEU A 181 -16.21 -15.72 -7.61
N SER A 182 -15.58 -16.39 -8.58
CA SER A 182 -15.36 -15.85 -9.93
C SER A 182 -15.51 -16.96 -10.96
N PRO A 183 -16.71 -17.10 -11.56
CA PRO A 183 -16.98 -18.09 -12.60
C PRO A 183 -16.15 -17.90 -13.87
N SER A 184 -15.59 -16.70 -14.09
CA SER A 184 -14.70 -16.37 -15.21
C SER A 184 -13.24 -16.76 -14.98
N SER A 185 -12.91 -17.38 -13.84
CA SER A 185 -11.54 -17.78 -13.52
C SER A 185 -11.11 -19.02 -14.30
N THR A 186 -10.35 -18.82 -15.39
CA THR A 186 -9.88 -19.91 -16.27
C THR A 186 -9.16 -21.02 -15.51
N TRP A 187 -8.28 -20.68 -14.56
CA TRP A 187 -7.50 -21.68 -13.83
C TRP A 187 -8.37 -22.53 -12.91
N ALA A 188 -9.38 -21.93 -12.27
CA ALA A 188 -10.27 -22.63 -11.35
C ALA A 188 -11.19 -23.57 -12.14
N SER A 189 -11.75 -23.09 -13.25
CA SER A 189 -12.54 -23.91 -14.17
C SER A 189 -11.76 -25.10 -14.73
N GLN A 190 -10.49 -24.90 -15.11
CA GLN A 190 -9.62 -25.98 -15.58
C GLN A 190 -9.29 -26.99 -14.48
N ALA A 191 -9.02 -26.51 -13.26
CA ALA A 191 -8.73 -27.37 -12.12
C ALA A 191 -9.93 -28.28 -11.79
N VAL A 192 -11.12 -27.70 -11.60
CA VAL A 192 -12.33 -28.49 -11.28
C VAL A 192 -12.72 -29.41 -12.43
N LEU A 193 -12.57 -28.98 -13.69
CA LEU A 193 -12.78 -29.86 -14.85
C LEU A 193 -11.87 -31.09 -14.79
N GLY A 194 -10.56 -30.88 -14.56
CA GLY A 194 -9.60 -31.98 -14.45
C GLY A 194 -9.94 -32.95 -13.32
N PHE A 195 -10.34 -32.43 -12.15
CA PHE A 195 -10.75 -33.28 -11.03
C PHE A 195 -12.04 -34.05 -11.28
N ARG A 196 -13.03 -33.46 -11.95
CA ARG A 196 -14.26 -34.17 -12.32
C ARG A 196 -13.98 -35.28 -13.34
N CYS A 197 -13.13 -35.02 -14.32
CA CYS A 197 -12.66 -36.05 -15.25
C CYS A 197 -11.93 -37.19 -14.52
N ALA A 198 -11.08 -36.87 -13.54
CA ALA A 198 -10.36 -37.88 -12.77
C ALA A 198 -11.27 -38.74 -11.88
N ARG A 199 -12.43 -38.21 -11.48
CA ARG A 199 -13.45 -38.92 -10.67
C ARG A 199 -14.50 -39.67 -11.51
N GLY A 200 -14.46 -39.58 -12.85
CA GLY A 200 -15.51 -40.13 -13.72
C GLY A 200 -16.82 -39.31 -13.71
N ASP A 201 -16.82 -38.08 -13.17
CA ASP A 201 -18.00 -37.20 -13.21
C ASP A 201 -18.11 -36.49 -14.58
N TRP A 202 -18.48 -37.25 -15.61
CA TRP A 202 -18.54 -36.75 -16.98
C TRP A 202 -19.65 -35.71 -17.20
N SER A 203 -20.78 -35.85 -16.52
CA SER A 203 -21.90 -34.89 -16.60
C SER A 203 -21.49 -33.56 -15.98
N GLY A 204 -20.84 -33.59 -14.82
CA GLY A 204 -20.30 -32.40 -14.18
C GLY A 204 -19.17 -31.76 -14.99
N ALA A 205 -18.32 -32.55 -15.66
CA ALA A 205 -17.29 -32.04 -16.56
C ALA A 205 -17.87 -31.32 -17.79
N LEU A 206 -18.90 -31.89 -18.41
CA LEU A 206 -19.61 -31.26 -19.53
C LEU A 206 -20.28 -29.93 -19.14
N ALA A 207 -20.90 -29.87 -17.96
CA ALA A 207 -21.51 -28.63 -17.47
C ALA A 207 -20.50 -27.48 -17.29
N ILE A 208 -19.29 -27.79 -16.80
CA ILE A 208 -18.20 -26.80 -16.70
C ILE A 208 -17.75 -26.36 -18.09
N LEU A 209 -17.66 -27.30 -19.04
CA LEU A 209 -17.26 -27.00 -20.41
C LEU A 209 -18.27 -26.06 -21.11
N ASP A 210 -19.57 -26.29 -20.91
CA ASP A 210 -20.64 -25.43 -21.41
C ASP A 210 -20.57 -24.03 -20.78
N SER A 211 -20.38 -23.96 -19.45
CA SER A 211 -20.19 -22.70 -18.73
C SER A 211 -18.97 -21.92 -19.21
N ASN A 212 -17.86 -22.61 -19.53
CA ASN A 212 -16.65 -21.98 -20.05
C ASN A 212 -16.86 -21.40 -21.45
N LEU A 213 -17.68 -22.06 -22.28
CA LEU A 213 -18.06 -21.53 -23.59
C LEU A 213 -18.95 -20.30 -23.45
N SER A 214 -19.96 -20.33 -22.57
CA SER A 214 -20.82 -19.15 -22.34
C SER A 214 -20.05 -17.97 -21.76
N ALA A 215 -19.06 -18.23 -20.91
CA ALA A 215 -18.16 -17.22 -20.35
C ALA A 215 -17.05 -16.78 -21.33
N SER A 216 -17.05 -17.27 -22.57
CA SER A 216 -16.03 -16.99 -23.61
C SER A 216 -14.59 -17.29 -23.17
N LEU A 217 -14.39 -18.22 -22.21
CA LEU A 217 -13.07 -18.68 -21.75
C LEU A 217 -12.43 -19.65 -22.76
N ILE A 218 -13.25 -20.28 -23.59
CA ILE A 218 -12.82 -21.21 -24.65
C ILE A 218 -13.50 -20.87 -25.97
N ASN A 219 -12.80 -21.14 -27.08
CA ASN A 219 -13.36 -20.99 -28.42
C ASN A 219 -14.23 -22.21 -28.80
N LYS A 220 -15.07 -22.04 -29.84
CA LYS A 220 -15.98 -23.08 -30.33
C LYS A 220 -15.26 -24.35 -30.83
N GLN A 221 -14.03 -24.23 -31.33
CA GLN A 221 -13.24 -25.35 -31.82
C GLN A 221 -12.73 -26.22 -30.66
N THR A 222 -12.13 -25.59 -29.65
CA THR A 222 -11.68 -26.21 -28.40
C THR A 222 -12.84 -26.87 -27.67
N TYR A 223 -13.99 -26.20 -27.59
CA TYR A 223 -15.22 -26.75 -27.04
C TYR A 223 -15.64 -28.05 -27.74
N ARG A 224 -15.72 -28.06 -29.08
CA ARG A 224 -16.10 -29.26 -29.85
C ARG A 224 -15.13 -30.41 -29.62
N ARG A 225 -13.83 -30.13 -29.60
CA ARG A 225 -12.79 -31.14 -29.36
C ARG A 225 -12.90 -31.72 -27.95
N GLN A 226 -12.95 -30.88 -26.92
CA GLN A 226 -13.04 -31.31 -25.52
C GLN A 226 -14.34 -32.07 -25.25
N ARG A 227 -15.47 -31.59 -25.79
CA ARG A 227 -16.76 -32.28 -25.68
C ARG A 227 -16.72 -33.66 -26.34
N GLY A 228 -16.10 -33.79 -27.51
CA GLY A 228 -15.89 -35.09 -28.17
C GLY A 228 -15.12 -36.06 -27.26
N VAL A 229 -13.99 -35.60 -26.70
CA VAL A 229 -13.17 -36.43 -25.78
C VAL A 229 -13.97 -36.86 -24.55
N LEU A 230 -14.71 -35.95 -23.91
CA LEU A 230 -15.52 -36.27 -22.72
C LEU A 230 -16.65 -37.26 -23.04
N LEU A 231 -17.30 -37.12 -24.21
CA LEU A 231 -18.35 -38.05 -24.63
C LEU A 231 -17.79 -39.43 -24.98
N THR A 232 -16.64 -39.51 -25.63
CA THR A 232 -15.95 -40.79 -25.89
C THR A 232 -15.54 -41.46 -24.58
N ALA A 233 -14.95 -40.72 -23.64
CA ALA A 233 -14.57 -41.26 -22.34
C ALA A 233 -15.78 -41.82 -21.57
N ARG A 234 -16.90 -41.09 -21.58
CA ARG A 234 -18.16 -41.55 -20.99
C ARG A 234 -18.71 -42.81 -21.68
N ALA A 235 -18.63 -42.88 -23.00
CA ALA A 235 -19.08 -44.06 -23.75
C ALA A 235 -18.25 -45.30 -23.41
N LEU A 236 -16.92 -45.15 -23.31
CA LEU A 236 -16.01 -46.23 -22.92
C LEU A 236 -16.29 -46.73 -21.50
N GLU A 237 -16.53 -45.82 -20.55
CA GLU A 237 -16.87 -46.22 -19.18
C GLU A 237 -18.17 -47.03 -19.13
N LEU A 238 -19.21 -46.59 -19.86
CA LEU A 238 -20.47 -47.33 -19.97
C LEU A 238 -20.29 -48.70 -20.63
N GLU A 239 -19.46 -48.81 -21.68
CA GLU A 239 -19.15 -50.08 -22.34
C GLU A 239 -18.44 -51.07 -21.40
N THR A 240 -17.60 -50.58 -20.48
CA THR A 240 -16.90 -51.44 -19.49
C THR A 240 -17.77 -51.84 -18.29
N MET A 241 -18.93 -51.21 -18.12
CA MET A 241 -19.86 -51.52 -17.03
C MET A 241 -20.92 -52.56 -17.40
N ASP A 242 -21.13 -52.80 -18.71
CA ASP A 242 -21.96 -53.88 -19.27
C ASP A 242 -21.16 -55.21 -19.38
#